data_AF-A0A2V6BBG4-F1
#
_entry.id   AF-A0A2V6BBG4-F1
#
_cell.length_a   1.000
_cell.length_b   1.000
_cell.length_c   1.000
_cell.angle_alpha   90.00
_cell.angle_beta   90.00
_cell.angle_gamma   90.00
#
_symmetry.space_group_name_H-M   'P 1'
#
loop_
_entity.id
_entity.type
_entity.pdbx_description
1 polymer ?
#
loop_
_entity_poly.entity_id
_entity_poly.type
_entity_poly.pdbx_seq_one_letter_code
_entity_poly.pdbx_strand_id
1 'polypeptide(L)'
;QLKGGSVAIATFGGQADFISRIALQRLGLTPGKDVTIVQIGTIPERLSALATGKVQAAMLNSPDNFRAEKGGYHNLVSVRLPYQGVGVATTRTFIRENPDIVRRYVRSQVEAVHRIKTDREMGIRVLAKYLSLQDKEILERSYDDASTDDKLPQKQYPSLEGIKKILEPLAETDSKAKASKPEDFADMRFIKELDESGFIDDLYKGRKR
;
A
#
# COMPACT_ATOMS: atom_id res chain seq x y z
N GLN A 1 18.81 -11.45 -16.88
CA GLN A 1 18.07 -11.30 -18.16
C GLN A 1 17.42 -9.93 -18.37
N LEU A 2 17.40 -9.02 -17.38
CA LEU A 2 16.74 -7.71 -17.54
C LEU A 2 17.57 -6.64 -18.27
N LYS A 3 18.89 -6.78 -18.31
CA LYS A 3 19.77 -5.84 -19.03
C LYS A 3 19.44 -5.84 -20.53
N GLY A 4 19.23 -4.67 -21.10
CA GLY A 4 18.72 -4.44 -22.45
C GLY A 4 17.20 -4.57 -22.58
N GLY A 5 16.50 -4.95 -21.52
CA GLY A 5 15.05 -5.09 -21.49
C GLY A 5 14.32 -3.83 -21.02
N SER A 6 13.05 -4.01 -20.68
CA SER A 6 12.16 -2.93 -20.25
C SER A 6 11.30 -3.28 -19.04
N VAL A 7 10.96 -2.25 -18.25
CA VAL A 7 10.07 -2.35 -17.09
C VAL A 7 8.85 -1.44 -17.23
N ALA A 8 7.65 -1.97 -17.03
CA ALA A 8 6.41 -1.20 -17.06
C ALA A 8 6.10 -0.48 -15.74
N ILE A 9 5.68 0.79 -15.84
CA ILE A 9 5.25 1.66 -14.73
C ILE A 9 3.91 2.34 -15.03
N ALA A 10 3.32 2.97 -14.01
CA ALA A 10 2.09 3.76 -14.14
C ALA A 10 2.29 5.07 -14.90
N THR A 11 3.13 5.93 -14.35
CA THR A 11 3.46 7.25 -14.89
C THR A 11 4.83 7.66 -14.41
N PHE A 12 5.58 8.40 -15.24
CA PHE A 12 6.82 9.02 -14.81
C PHE A 12 6.60 9.98 -13.64
N GLY A 13 7.54 9.98 -12.70
CA GLY A 13 7.45 10.76 -11.45
C GLY A 13 6.45 10.22 -10.42
N GLY A 14 5.66 9.20 -10.76
CA GLY A 14 4.77 8.53 -9.81
C GLY A 14 5.48 7.50 -8.92
N GLN A 15 4.76 6.99 -7.92
CA GLN A 15 5.30 5.98 -6.98
C GLN A 15 5.91 4.76 -7.69
N ALA A 16 5.24 4.23 -8.72
CA ALA A 16 5.73 3.07 -9.47
C ALA A 16 7.06 3.35 -10.19
N ASP A 17 7.29 4.57 -10.68
CA ASP A 17 8.55 4.98 -11.31
C ASP A 17 9.67 5.02 -10.26
N PHE A 18 9.42 5.72 -9.15
CA PHE A 18 10.37 5.84 -8.04
C PHE A 18 10.79 4.47 -7.50
N ILE A 19 9.82 3.59 -7.22
CA ILE A 19 10.09 2.24 -6.72
C ILE A 19 10.84 1.40 -7.77
N SER A 20 10.47 1.49 -9.05
CA SER A 20 11.17 0.76 -10.13
C SER A 20 12.65 1.13 -10.21
N ARG A 21 12.96 2.42 -10.08
CA ARG A 21 14.35 2.90 -10.15
C ARG A 21 15.18 2.35 -9.00
N ILE A 22 14.64 2.38 -7.77
CA ILE A 22 15.28 1.79 -6.60
C ILE A 22 15.43 0.28 -6.76
N ALA A 23 14.39 -0.41 -7.25
CA ALA A 23 14.40 -1.85 -7.50
C ALA A 23 15.51 -2.24 -8.49
N LEU A 24 15.62 -1.54 -9.61
CA LEU A 24 16.66 -1.77 -10.61
C LEU A 24 18.06 -1.52 -10.05
N GLN A 25 18.26 -0.45 -9.28
CA GLN A 25 19.54 -0.18 -8.63
C GLN A 25 19.95 -1.28 -7.64
N ARG A 26 19.00 -1.82 -6.86
CA ARG A 26 19.26 -2.97 -5.97
C ARG A 26 19.66 -4.24 -6.73
N LEU A 27 19.21 -4.37 -7.97
CA LEU A 27 19.61 -5.45 -8.89
C LEU A 27 20.92 -5.15 -9.62
N GLY A 28 21.61 -4.04 -9.29
CA GLY A 28 22.84 -3.61 -9.97
C GLY A 28 22.63 -3.10 -11.39
N LEU A 29 21.40 -2.67 -11.73
CA LEU A 29 21.02 -2.17 -13.04
C LEU A 29 20.79 -0.66 -13.02
N THR A 30 21.29 0.02 -14.04
CA THR A 30 21.11 1.47 -14.20
C THR A 30 19.82 1.77 -14.97
N PRO A 31 18.80 2.40 -14.37
CA PRO A 31 17.57 2.76 -15.08
C PRO A 31 17.86 3.75 -16.21
N GLY A 32 17.28 3.52 -17.40
CA GLY A 32 17.49 4.34 -18.60
C GLY A 32 18.78 4.03 -19.38
N LYS A 33 19.69 3.21 -18.83
CA LYS A 33 20.91 2.74 -19.53
C LYS A 33 20.90 1.23 -19.71
N ASP A 34 20.78 0.49 -18.61
CA ASP A 34 20.72 -0.98 -18.63
C ASP A 34 19.28 -1.48 -18.82
N VAL A 35 18.26 -0.71 -18.42
CA VAL A 35 16.84 -1.08 -18.55
C VAL A 35 16.01 0.13 -18.93
N THR A 36 15.17 -0.01 -19.96
CA THR A 36 14.23 1.04 -20.38
C THR A 36 13.00 1.05 -19.49
N ILE A 37 12.57 2.23 -19.02
CA ILE A 37 11.31 2.38 -18.28
C ILE A 37 10.20 2.76 -19.26
N VAL A 38 9.08 2.03 -19.23
CA VAL A 38 7.96 2.22 -20.14
C VAL A 38 6.71 2.58 -19.35
N GLN A 39 6.11 3.72 -19.67
CA GLN A 39 4.82 4.13 -19.11
C GLN A 39 3.68 3.36 -19.80
N ILE A 40 3.00 2.50 -19.04
CA ILE A 40 1.88 1.69 -19.53
C ILE A 40 0.56 2.09 -18.88
N GLY A 41 0.57 2.50 -17.60
CA GLY A 41 -0.64 2.90 -16.88
C GLY A 41 -1.03 1.92 -15.78
N THR A 42 -2.28 1.47 -15.81
CA THR A 42 -2.90 0.71 -14.71
C THR A 42 -2.22 -0.65 -14.51
N ILE A 43 -2.36 -1.23 -13.31
CA ILE A 43 -1.73 -2.53 -12.98
C ILE A 43 -2.18 -3.65 -13.93
N PRO A 44 -3.49 -3.80 -14.29
CA PRO A 44 -3.91 -4.81 -15.26
C PRO A 44 -3.27 -4.64 -16.64
N GLU A 45 -3.12 -3.40 -17.12
CA GLU A 45 -2.44 -3.11 -18.38
C GLU A 45 -0.96 -3.48 -18.33
N ARG A 46 -0.29 -3.24 -17.18
CA ARG A 46 1.10 -3.66 -16.97
C ARG A 46 1.26 -5.17 -16.93
N LEU A 47 0.35 -5.88 -16.28
CA LEU A 47 0.33 -7.35 -16.27
C LEU A 47 0.11 -7.89 -17.68
N SER A 48 -0.80 -7.31 -18.46
CA SER A 48 -1.02 -7.67 -19.86
C SER A 48 0.21 -7.39 -20.74
N ALA A 49 0.88 -6.25 -20.56
CA ALA A 49 2.12 -5.92 -21.27
C ALA A 49 3.26 -6.92 -20.93
N LEU A 50 3.31 -7.39 -19.69
CA LEU A 50 4.25 -8.45 -19.27
C LEU A 50 3.88 -9.79 -19.92
N ALA A 51 2.60 -10.18 -19.87
CA ALA A 51 2.06 -11.42 -20.43
C ALA A 51 2.28 -11.55 -21.95
N THR A 52 2.17 -10.43 -22.67
CA THR A 52 2.36 -10.35 -24.12
C THR A 52 3.83 -10.19 -24.54
N GLY A 53 4.77 -10.09 -23.58
CA GLY A 53 6.19 -9.88 -23.86
C GLY A 53 6.54 -8.47 -24.35
N LYS A 54 5.58 -7.53 -24.35
CA LYS A 54 5.83 -6.11 -24.69
C LYS A 54 6.84 -5.48 -23.72
N VAL A 55 6.86 -5.92 -22.47
CA VAL A 55 7.88 -5.58 -21.48
C VAL A 55 8.45 -6.83 -20.83
N GLN A 56 9.69 -6.74 -20.32
CA GLN A 56 10.38 -7.86 -19.66
C GLN A 56 10.13 -7.92 -18.15
N ALA A 57 9.70 -6.81 -17.55
CA ALA A 57 9.30 -6.71 -16.16
C ALA A 57 8.15 -5.71 -15.98
N ALA A 58 7.42 -5.82 -14.88
CA ALA A 58 6.38 -4.86 -14.53
C ALA A 58 6.34 -4.65 -13.02
N MET A 59 6.08 -3.41 -12.60
CA MET A 59 5.72 -3.14 -11.21
C MET A 59 4.30 -3.63 -10.94
N LEU A 60 4.16 -4.68 -10.14
CA LEU A 60 2.88 -5.25 -9.75
C LEU A 60 2.75 -5.24 -8.22
N ASN A 61 1.51 -5.23 -7.75
CA ASN A 61 1.13 -5.42 -6.35
C ASN A 61 0.02 -6.46 -6.27
N SER A 62 -0.34 -6.87 -5.06
CA SER A 62 -1.46 -7.78 -4.82
C SER A 62 -2.77 -7.17 -5.34
N PRO A 63 -3.62 -7.93 -6.06
CA PRO A 63 -3.49 -9.38 -6.34
C PRO A 63 -2.69 -9.74 -7.62
N ASP A 64 -2.33 -8.77 -8.45
CA ASP A 64 -1.81 -9.00 -9.80
C ASP A 64 -0.39 -9.60 -9.83
N ASN A 65 0.43 -9.38 -8.80
CA ASN A 65 1.71 -10.10 -8.66
C ASN A 65 1.50 -11.61 -8.51
N PHE A 66 0.47 -12.05 -7.79
CA PHE A 66 0.16 -13.47 -7.63
C PHE A 66 -0.43 -14.07 -8.92
N ARG A 67 -1.18 -13.29 -9.70
CA ARG A 67 -1.58 -13.69 -11.06
C ARG A 67 -0.37 -13.89 -11.96
N ALA A 68 0.60 -12.98 -11.92
CA ALA A 68 1.84 -13.11 -12.67
C ALA A 68 2.62 -14.37 -12.25
N GLU A 69 2.77 -14.60 -10.95
CA GLU A 69 3.47 -15.79 -10.43
C GLU A 69 2.79 -17.10 -10.86
N LYS A 70 1.46 -17.15 -10.81
CA LYS A 70 0.68 -18.29 -11.32
C LYS A 70 0.85 -18.50 -12.83
N GLY A 71 1.10 -17.41 -13.57
CA GLY A 71 1.45 -17.43 -14.99
C GLY A 71 2.91 -17.78 -15.28
N GLY A 72 3.71 -18.15 -14.27
CA GLY A 72 5.11 -18.57 -14.43
C GLY A 72 6.12 -17.43 -14.31
N TYR A 73 5.70 -16.21 -13.96
CA TYR A 73 6.63 -15.11 -13.69
C TYR A 73 7.23 -15.21 -12.29
N HIS A 74 8.34 -14.53 -12.05
CA HIS A 74 9.02 -14.55 -10.76
C HIS A 74 9.20 -13.13 -10.23
N ASN A 75 9.02 -12.96 -8.92
CA ASN A 75 9.34 -11.73 -8.23
C ASN A 75 10.87 -11.56 -8.19
N LEU A 76 11.37 -10.52 -8.85
CA LEU A 76 12.80 -10.25 -8.95
C LEU A 76 13.34 -9.48 -7.75
N VAL A 77 12.54 -8.55 -7.23
CA VAL A 77 12.89 -7.71 -6.09
C VAL A 77 11.61 -7.12 -5.50
N SER A 78 11.51 -7.20 -4.18
CA SER A 78 10.48 -6.48 -3.43
C SER A 78 11.13 -5.28 -2.75
N VAL A 79 10.64 -4.09 -3.08
CA VAL A 79 11.09 -2.85 -2.45
C VAL A 79 10.02 -2.40 -1.46
N ARG A 80 10.40 -2.35 -0.20
CA ARG A 80 9.60 -1.77 0.89
C ARG A 80 10.12 -0.37 1.17
N LEU A 81 9.22 0.60 1.19
CA LEU A 81 9.50 1.97 1.59
C LEU A 81 8.44 2.37 2.60
N PRO A 82 8.80 3.12 3.66
CA PRO A 82 7.82 3.79 4.48
C PRO A 82 7.07 4.77 3.58
N TYR A 83 5.83 4.44 3.23
CA TYR A 83 5.01 5.20 2.30
C TYR A 83 3.54 5.16 2.75
N GLN A 84 3.01 6.30 3.16
CA GLN A 84 1.60 6.41 3.59
C GLN A 84 0.69 6.58 2.38
N GLY A 85 0.55 5.52 1.58
CA GLY A 85 -0.16 5.58 0.30
C GLY A 85 -1.67 5.43 0.37
N VAL A 86 -2.19 4.97 1.51
CA VAL A 86 -3.62 4.79 1.76
C VAL A 86 -3.93 5.43 3.11
N GLY A 87 -5.07 6.11 3.17
CA GLY A 87 -5.55 6.75 4.38
C GLY A 87 -6.97 7.27 4.19
N VAL A 88 -7.57 7.70 5.29
CA VAL A 88 -8.88 8.34 5.28
C VAL A 88 -8.66 9.80 5.60
N ALA A 89 -9.19 10.68 4.75
CA ALA A 89 -9.08 12.12 4.93
C ALA A 89 -10.47 12.74 5.10
N THR A 90 -10.54 13.76 5.94
CA THR A 90 -11.68 14.67 6.07
C THR A 90 -11.15 16.07 6.37
N THR A 91 -12.04 17.07 6.49
CA THR A 91 -11.63 18.45 6.75
C THR A 91 -11.35 18.69 8.23
N ARG A 92 -10.42 19.61 8.53
CA ARG A 92 -10.17 20.07 9.91
C ARG A 92 -11.44 20.64 10.57
N THR A 93 -12.28 21.31 9.78
CA THR A 93 -13.60 21.80 10.18
C THR A 93 -14.49 20.66 10.66
N PHE A 94 -14.62 19.58 9.87
CA PHE A 94 -15.43 18.42 10.24
C PHE A 94 -14.92 17.77 11.52
N ILE A 95 -13.59 17.63 11.68
CA ILE A 95 -12.98 17.07 12.89
C ILE A 95 -13.32 17.92 14.12
N ARG A 96 -13.20 19.25 14.01
CA ARG A 96 -13.49 20.18 15.11
C ARG A 96 -14.96 20.18 15.51
N GLU A 97 -15.86 20.13 14.52
CA GLU A 97 -17.31 20.21 14.75
C GLU A 97 -17.94 18.87 15.11
N ASN A 98 -17.32 17.75 14.72
CA ASN A 98 -17.86 16.40 14.91
C ASN A 98 -16.83 15.43 15.51
N PRO A 99 -16.14 15.77 16.63
CA PRO A 99 -15.07 14.95 17.17
C PRO A 99 -15.55 13.55 17.57
N ASP A 100 -16.79 13.40 18.04
CA ASP A 100 -17.34 12.10 18.41
C ASP A 100 -17.60 11.19 17.21
N ILE A 101 -18.00 11.75 16.07
CA ILE A 101 -18.17 10.98 14.83
C ILE A 101 -16.80 10.47 14.37
N VAL A 102 -15.78 11.34 14.38
CA VAL A 102 -14.41 10.97 14.00
C VAL A 102 -13.86 9.90 14.94
N ARG A 103 -14.06 10.04 16.25
CA ARG A 103 -13.65 9.02 17.24
C ARG A 103 -14.30 7.67 16.98
N ARG A 104 -15.61 7.64 16.74
CA ARG A 104 -16.35 6.41 16.41
C ARG A 104 -15.86 5.79 15.11
N TYR A 105 -15.55 6.61 14.11
CA TYR A 105 -14.98 6.13 12.85
C TYR A 105 -13.62 5.47 13.06
N VAL A 106 -12.69 6.15 13.73
CA VAL A 106 -11.34 5.60 14.00
C VAL A 106 -11.44 4.31 14.80
N ARG A 107 -12.33 4.25 15.80
CA ARG A 107 -12.62 3.01 16.54
C ARG A 107 -13.12 1.90 15.62
N SER A 108 -14.08 2.18 14.74
CA SER A 108 -14.60 1.17 13.80
C SER A 108 -13.53 0.65 12.83
N GLN A 109 -12.56 1.49 12.44
CA GLN A 109 -11.43 1.07 11.62
C GLN A 109 -10.53 0.09 12.37
N VAL A 110 -10.19 0.39 13.63
CA VAL A 110 -9.42 -0.53 14.48
C VAL A 110 -10.14 -1.86 14.67
N GLU A 111 -11.45 -1.84 14.97
CA GLU A 111 -12.28 -3.05 15.10
C GLU A 111 -12.36 -3.84 13.79
N ALA A 112 -12.47 -3.17 12.65
CA ALA A 112 -12.49 -3.80 11.32
C ALA A 112 -11.15 -4.49 11.02
N VAL A 113 -10.02 -3.83 11.29
CA VAL A 113 -8.69 -4.42 11.13
C VAL A 113 -8.50 -5.62 12.04
N HIS A 114 -8.91 -5.52 13.30
CA HIS A 114 -8.92 -6.65 14.22
C HIS A 114 -9.71 -7.82 13.63
N ARG A 115 -10.94 -7.59 13.16
CA ARG A 115 -11.79 -8.64 12.60
C ARG A 115 -11.20 -9.25 11.33
N ILE A 116 -10.62 -8.45 10.43
CA ILE A 116 -9.92 -8.97 9.24
C ILE A 116 -8.77 -9.90 9.64
N LYS A 117 -8.00 -9.54 10.68
CA LYS A 117 -6.84 -10.32 11.14
C LYS A 117 -7.20 -11.56 11.95
N THR A 118 -8.33 -11.56 12.67
CA THR A 118 -8.74 -12.66 13.56
C THR A 118 -9.82 -13.59 12.98
N ASP A 119 -10.48 -13.18 11.90
CA ASP A 119 -11.47 -13.97 11.15
C ASP A 119 -11.06 -14.05 9.67
N ARG A 120 -10.18 -15.00 9.38
CA ARG A 120 -9.62 -15.25 8.03
C ARG A 120 -10.72 -15.46 6.99
N GLU A 121 -11.72 -16.28 7.31
CA GLU A 121 -12.78 -16.60 6.36
C GLU A 121 -13.60 -15.36 6.00
N MET A 122 -13.93 -14.53 6.99
CA MET A 122 -14.60 -13.26 6.76
C MET A 122 -13.73 -12.34 5.90
N GLY A 123 -12.44 -12.20 6.23
CA GLY A 123 -11.51 -11.38 5.45
C GLY A 123 -11.41 -11.82 3.98
N ILE A 124 -11.30 -13.13 3.71
CA ILE A 124 -11.30 -13.68 2.35
C ILE A 124 -12.63 -13.40 1.64
N ARG A 125 -13.78 -13.59 2.30
CA ARG A 125 -15.10 -13.27 1.72
C ARG A 125 -15.24 -11.80 1.34
N VAL A 126 -14.74 -10.89 2.20
CA VAL A 126 -14.73 -9.46 1.93
C VAL A 126 -13.85 -9.15 0.72
N LEU A 127 -12.63 -9.69 0.67
CA LEU A 127 -11.73 -9.50 -0.48
C LEU A 127 -12.34 -10.04 -1.79
N ALA A 128 -12.96 -11.22 -1.76
CA ALA A 128 -13.63 -11.80 -2.92
C ALA A 128 -14.73 -10.88 -3.46
N LYS A 129 -15.54 -10.30 -2.57
CA LYS A 129 -16.61 -9.36 -2.94
C LYS A 129 -16.08 -8.08 -3.58
N TYR A 130 -15.06 -7.45 -2.98
CA TYR A 130 -14.60 -6.13 -3.43
C TYR A 130 -13.56 -6.17 -4.55
N LEU A 131 -12.81 -7.26 -4.68
CA LEU A 131 -11.85 -7.45 -5.78
C LEU A 131 -12.46 -8.17 -6.99
N SER A 132 -13.71 -8.63 -6.89
CA SER A 132 -14.36 -9.47 -7.90
C SER A 132 -13.48 -10.65 -8.35
N LEU A 133 -12.71 -11.19 -7.41
CA LEU A 133 -11.73 -12.24 -7.65
C LEU A 133 -12.34 -13.58 -7.24
N GLN A 134 -12.28 -14.57 -8.12
CA GLN A 134 -12.82 -15.92 -7.87
C GLN A 134 -11.73 -16.98 -7.70
N ASP A 135 -10.50 -16.70 -8.10
CA ASP A 135 -9.39 -17.63 -7.92
C ASP A 135 -9.03 -17.73 -6.43
N LYS A 136 -9.33 -18.89 -5.83
CA LYS A 136 -9.17 -19.14 -4.40
C LYS A 136 -7.72 -18.99 -3.93
N GLU A 137 -6.77 -19.48 -4.71
CA GLU A 137 -5.36 -19.41 -4.35
C GLU A 137 -4.88 -17.95 -4.33
N ILE A 138 -5.22 -17.18 -5.36
CA ILE A 138 -4.88 -15.75 -5.42
C ILE A 138 -5.58 -14.99 -4.30
N LEU A 139 -6.83 -15.32 -3.97
CA LEU A 139 -7.57 -14.72 -2.86
C LEU A 139 -6.89 -14.95 -1.52
N GLU A 140 -6.51 -16.20 -1.21
CA GLU A 140 -5.86 -16.57 0.04
C GLU A 140 -4.51 -15.86 0.17
N ARG A 141 -3.70 -15.86 -0.90
CA ARG A 141 -2.41 -15.13 -0.92
C ARG A 141 -2.59 -13.62 -0.80
N SER A 142 -3.64 -13.07 -1.41
CA SER A 142 -3.97 -11.65 -1.30
C SER A 142 -4.40 -11.27 0.11
N TYR A 143 -5.17 -12.14 0.78
CA TYR A 143 -5.50 -11.99 2.19
C TYR A 143 -4.25 -12.03 3.07
N ASP A 144 -3.37 -13.01 2.86
CA ASP A 144 -2.14 -13.16 3.64
C ASP A 144 -1.25 -11.92 3.53
N ASP A 145 -1.07 -11.41 2.31
CA ASP A 145 -0.31 -10.20 2.04
C ASP A 145 -0.97 -8.94 2.63
N ALA A 146 -2.29 -8.79 2.51
CA ALA A 146 -3.03 -7.64 3.03
C ALA A 146 -3.10 -7.60 4.57
N SER A 147 -3.16 -8.76 5.23
CA SER A 147 -3.33 -8.88 6.69
C SER A 147 -2.04 -8.75 7.49
N THR A 148 -0.89 -8.62 6.83
CA THR A 148 0.41 -8.37 7.48
C THR A 148 0.40 -7.09 8.32
N ASP A 149 1.20 -7.04 9.38
CA ASP A 149 1.35 -5.80 10.19
C ASP A 149 1.97 -4.64 9.40
N ASP A 150 2.72 -4.93 8.34
CA ASP A 150 3.28 -3.92 7.45
C ASP A 150 2.19 -3.16 6.66
N LYS A 151 1.04 -3.80 6.38
CA LYS A 151 -0.06 -3.21 5.60
C LYS A 151 -1.26 -2.83 6.47
N LEU A 152 -1.60 -3.69 7.42
CA LEU A 152 -2.68 -3.51 8.37
C LEU A 152 -2.15 -3.71 9.80
N PRO A 153 -1.34 -2.76 10.33
CA PRO A 153 -0.84 -2.83 11.69
C PRO A 153 -2.00 -2.81 12.69
N GLN A 154 -1.91 -3.54 13.80
CA GLN A 154 -2.99 -3.54 14.80
C GLN A 154 -3.31 -2.12 15.31
N LYS A 155 -2.25 -1.33 15.53
CA LYS A 155 -2.33 0.09 15.89
C LYS A 155 -2.25 0.92 14.61
N GLN A 156 -3.40 1.37 14.14
CA GLN A 156 -3.59 2.07 12.86
C GLN A 156 -3.10 3.54 12.90
N TYR A 157 -1.87 3.77 13.37
CA TYR A 157 -1.26 5.10 13.35
C TYR A 157 -0.85 5.48 11.92
N PRO A 158 -1.15 6.72 11.48
CA PRO A 158 -0.54 7.27 10.28
C PRO A 158 0.99 7.33 10.40
N SER A 159 1.72 7.00 9.33
CA SER A 159 3.17 7.14 9.28
C SER A 159 3.58 8.55 8.87
N LEU A 160 4.09 9.36 9.81
CA LEU A 160 4.68 10.67 9.48
C LEU A 160 5.91 10.55 8.58
N GLU A 161 6.72 9.50 8.77
CA GLU A 161 7.83 9.20 7.87
C GLU A 161 7.34 8.89 6.46
N GLY A 162 6.27 8.09 6.34
CA GLY A 162 5.64 7.79 5.07
C GLY A 162 5.08 9.03 4.36
N ILE A 163 4.48 9.95 5.10
CA ILE A 163 4.02 11.24 4.56
C ILE A 163 5.21 12.10 4.13
N LYS A 164 6.29 12.14 4.93
CA LYS A 164 7.52 12.86 4.56
C LYS A 164 8.09 12.35 3.25
N LYS A 165 8.14 11.04 3.04
CA LYS A 165 8.62 10.41 1.80
C LYS A 165 7.76 10.73 0.57
N ILE A 166 6.49 11.09 0.77
CA ILE A 166 5.61 11.60 -0.28
C ILE A 166 5.90 13.08 -0.55
N LEU A 167 6.09 13.88 0.50
CA LEU A 167 6.34 15.32 0.38
C LEU A 167 7.71 15.64 -0.25
N GLU A 168 8.75 14.87 0.07
CA GLU A 168 10.13 15.09 -0.43
C GLU A 168 10.21 15.29 -1.96
N PRO A 169 9.74 14.35 -2.82
CA PRO A 169 9.77 14.56 -4.27
C PRO A 169 8.80 15.64 -4.75
N LEU A 170 7.67 15.85 -4.06
CA LEU A 170 6.71 16.91 -4.41
C LEU A 170 7.28 18.30 -4.13
N ALA A 171 8.13 18.45 -3.11
CA ALA A 171 8.75 19.73 -2.76
C ALA A 171 9.70 20.27 -3.84
N GLU A 172 10.13 19.43 -4.79
CA GLU A 172 10.92 19.85 -5.95
C GLU A 172 10.09 20.65 -6.97
N THR A 173 8.78 20.41 -7.03
CA THR A 173 7.89 20.97 -8.06
C THR A 173 6.70 21.76 -7.49
N ASP A 174 6.38 21.60 -6.20
CA ASP A 174 5.28 22.30 -5.50
C ASP A 174 5.80 23.02 -4.25
N SER A 175 5.70 24.36 -4.27
CA SER A 175 6.10 25.23 -3.16
C SER A 175 5.27 25.02 -1.90
N LYS A 176 4.00 24.58 -2.01
CA LYS A 176 3.16 24.25 -0.86
C LYS A 176 3.65 22.97 -0.20
N ALA A 177 3.95 21.94 -0.99
CA ALA A 177 4.53 20.70 -0.46
C ALA A 177 5.84 20.96 0.28
N LYS A 178 6.69 21.86 -0.25
CA LYS A 178 7.93 22.29 0.40
C LYS A 178 7.72 23.01 1.74
N ALA A 179 6.62 23.74 1.89
CA ALA A 179 6.31 24.49 3.10
C ALA A 179 5.54 23.67 4.16
N SER A 180 4.89 22.58 3.76
CA SER A 180 4.13 21.71 4.65
C SER A 180 5.02 20.76 5.46
N LYS A 181 4.52 20.36 6.63
CA LYS A 181 5.12 19.33 7.47
C LYS A 181 4.25 18.07 7.48
N PRO A 182 4.80 16.87 7.69
CA PRO A 182 4.00 15.64 7.78
C PRO A 182 2.84 15.71 8.78
N GLU A 183 3.06 16.41 9.90
CA GLU A 183 2.07 16.60 10.97
C GLU A 183 0.87 17.43 10.52
N ASP A 184 1.00 18.21 9.44
CA ASP A 184 -0.13 18.98 8.88
C ASP A 184 -1.19 18.06 8.24
N PHE A 185 -0.86 16.79 8.01
CA PHE A 185 -1.72 15.81 7.33
C PHE A 185 -2.21 14.69 8.24
N ALA A 186 -1.80 14.66 9.51
CA ALA A 186 -2.16 13.58 10.43
C ALA A 186 -2.66 14.13 11.78
N ASP A 187 -3.92 13.84 12.11
CA ASP A 187 -4.47 14.04 13.44
C ASP A 187 -4.49 12.72 14.21
N MET A 188 -3.47 12.52 15.04
CA MET A 188 -3.28 11.27 15.79
C MET A 188 -4.08 11.20 17.08
N ARG A 189 -4.79 12.26 17.47
CA ARG A 189 -5.44 12.33 18.80
C ARG A 189 -6.39 11.17 19.03
N PHE A 190 -7.23 10.86 18.04
CA PHE A 190 -8.25 9.81 18.16
C PHE A 190 -7.68 8.40 18.26
N ILE A 191 -6.64 8.08 17.49
CA ILE A 191 -5.99 6.76 17.57
C ILE A 191 -5.17 6.63 18.85
N LYS A 192 -4.52 7.72 19.28
CA LYS A 192 -3.77 7.79 20.53
C LYS A 192 -4.67 7.59 21.75
N GLU A 193 -5.83 8.24 21.79
CA GLU A 193 -6.84 8.03 22.83
C GLU A 193 -7.24 6.54 22.95
N LEU A 194 -7.47 5.86 21.83
CA LEU A 194 -7.82 4.43 21.81
C LEU A 194 -6.66 3.54 22.29
N ASP A 195 -5.45 3.82 21.83
CA ASP A 195 -4.26 3.07 22.22
C ASP A 195 -3.95 3.22 23.72
N GLU A 196 -3.90 4.45 24.22
CA GLU A 196 -3.61 4.75 25.63
C GLU A 196 -4.71 4.24 26.58
N SER A 197 -5.95 4.12 26.10
CA SER A 197 -7.04 3.51 26.88
C SER A 197 -6.90 1.99 27.06
N GLY A 198 -5.97 1.33 26.35
CA GLY A 198 -5.82 -0.12 26.32
C GLY A 198 -6.81 -0.84 25.39
N PHE A 199 -7.75 -0.11 24.77
CA PHE A 199 -8.79 -0.68 23.91
C PHE A 199 -8.21 -1.54 22.78
N ILE A 200 -7.16 -1.07 22.09
CA ILE A 200 -6.58 -1.81 20.97
C ILE A 200 -5.97 -3.12 21.45
N ASP A 201 -5.15 -3.07 22.51
CA ASP A 201 -4.49 -4.25 23.04
C ASP A 201 -5.52 -5.27 23.58
N ASP A 202 -6.60 -4.79 24.21
CA ASP A 202 -7.67 -5.63 24.75
C ASP A 202 -8.42 -6.43 23.67
N LEU A 203 -8.57 -5.88 22.45
CA LEU A 203 -9.12 -6.64 21.32
C LEU A 203 -8.29 -7.90 21.02
N TYR A 204 -6.98 -7.86 21.21
CA TYR A 204 -6.08 -8.97 20.89
C TYR A 204 -5.72 -9.86 22.09
N LYS A 205 -6.07 -9.46 23.31
CA LYS A 205 -5.90 -10.30 24.52
C LYS A 205 -6.90 -11.47 24.61
N GLY A 206 -7.93 -11.51 23.76
CA GLY A 206 -9.07 -12.44 23.89
C GLY A 206 -9.20 -13.54 22.82
N ARG A 207 -8.43 -14.63 22.97
CA ARG A 207 -8.92 -16.03 22.79
C ARG A 207 -8.21 -16.97 23.78
N LYS A 208 -8.54 -16.81 25.06
CA LYS A 208 -8.69 -17.95 25.98
C LYS A 208 -10.17 -18.08 26.29
N ARG A 209 -10.90 -18.79 25.43
CA ARG A 209 -12.16 -19.45 25.74
C ARG A 209 -12.18 -20.75 24.98
#